data_AF-A0A9D9M1B4-F1
#
_entry.id   AF-A0A9D9M1B4-F1
#
_cell.length_a   1.000
_cell.length_b   1.000
_cell.length_c   1.000
_cell.angle_alpha   90.00
_cell.angle_beta   90.00
_cell.angle_gamma   90.00
#
_symmetry.space_group_name_H-M   'P 1'
#
loop_
_entity.id
_entity.type
_entity.pdbx_description
1 polymer ?
#
loop_
_entity_poly.entity_id
_entity_poly.type
_entity_poly.pdbx_seq_one_letter_code
_entity_poly.pdbx_strand_id
1 'polypeptide(L)' 'MNDLKISVIMSIYKSDVPEYVRIALDSLLNQTRLPDEIVIVADGPVPAKLEQE' A
#
# COMPACT_ATOMS: atom_id res chain seq x y z
N MET A 1 -3.06 28.10 -3.39
CA MET A 1 -3.49 26.86 -4.07
C MET A 1 -3.95 25.92 -2.97
N ASN A 2 -5.17 25.38 -3.05
CA ASN A 2 -5.60 24.36 -2.10
C ASN A 2 -4.65 23.18 -2.22
N ASP A 3 -4.06 22.77 -1.10
CA ASP A 3 -3.34 21.49 -1.02
C ASP A 3 -4.39 20.38 -1.15
N LEU A 4 -4.47 19.80 -2.35
CA LEU A 4 -5.40 18.71 -2.68
C LEU A 4 -4.96 17.47 -1.94
N LYS A 5 -5.66 17.09 -0.86
CA LYS A 5 -5.34 15.86 -0.13
C LYS A 5 -5.52 14.63 -1.03
N ILE A 6 -4.56 13.71 -0.99
CA ILE A 6 -4.58 12.45 -1.74
C ILE A 6 -4.53 11.29 -0.76
N SER A 7 -5.53 10.42 -0.81
CA SER A 7 -5.51 9.11 -0.16
C SER A 7 -5.32 8.03 -1.23
N VAL A 8 -4.47 7.04 -0.95
CA VAL A 8 -4.26 5.87 -1.81
C VAL A 8 -4.80 4.65 -1.08
N ILE A 9 -5.64 3.85 -1.74
CA ILE A 9 -6.14 2.58 -1.21
C ILE A 9 -5.55 1.41 -2.00
N MET A 10 -5.06 0.42 -1.29
CA MET A 10 -4.53 -0.83 -1.86
C MET A 10 -5.14 -2.02 -1.14
N SER A 11 -5.54 -3.04 -1.88
CA SER A 11 -6.00 -4.32 -1.32
C SER A 11 -4.88 -5.36 -1.38
N ILE A 12 -4.74 -6.16 -0.34
CA ILE A 12 -3.87 -7.33 -0.31
C ILE A 12 -4.69 -8.60 -0.06
N TYR A 13 -4.30 -9.69 -0.69
CA TYR A 13 -4.97 -10.98 -0.60
C TYR A 13 -3.96 -12.14 -0.61
N LYS A 14 -4.43 -13.36 -0.30
CA LYS A 14 -3.61 -14.57 -0.10
C LYS A 14 -2.70 -14.93 -1.27
N SER A 15 -3.03 -14.46 -2.47
CA SER A 15 -2.30 -14.77 -3.71
C SER A 15 -1.27 -13.70 -4.07
N ASP A 16 -1.19 -12.61 -3.31
CA ASP A 16 -0.18 -11.57 -3.55
C ASP A 16 1.21 -12.04 -3.15
N VAL A 17 2.18 -11.64 -3.96
CA VAL A 17 3.60 -11.89 -3.70
C VAL A 17 4.10 -10.76 -2.81
N PRO A 18 4.63 -11.05 -1.60
CA PRO A 18 5.06 -10.01 -0.66
C PRO A 18 6.05 -9.00 -1.24
N GLU A 19 6.94 -9.45 -2.11
CA GLU A 19 7.90 -8.60 -2.82
C GLU A 19 7.22 -7.51 -3.67
N TYR A 20 6.12 -7.84 -4.34
CA TYR A 20 5.41 -6.87 -5.18
C TYR A 20 4.61 -5.88 -4.35
N VAL A 21 4.07 -6.31 -3.20
CA VAL A 21 3.43 -5.40 -2.24
C VAL A 21 4.43 -4.39 -1.71
N ARG A 22 5.65 -4.83 -1.34
CA ARG A 22 6.72 -3.94 -0.91
C ARG A 22 7.15 -2.96 -1.99
N ILE A 23 7.39 -3.44 -3.22
CA ILE A 23 7.74 -2.58 -4.37
C ILE A 23 6.64 -1.53 -4.61
N ALA A 24 5.37 -1.92 -4.52
CA ALA A 24 4.27 -0.98 -4.69
C ALA A 24 4.23 0.08 -3.57
N LEU A 25 4.43 -0.31 -2.32
CA LEU A 25 4.52 0.64 -1.20
C LEU A 25 5.73 1.57 -1.32
N ASP A 26 6.90 1.02 -1.65
CA ASP A 26 8.12 1.81 -1.89
C ASP A 26 7.89 2.82 -3.01
N SER A 27 7.13 2.45 -4.06
CA SER A 27 6.80 3.39 -5.14
C SER A 27 5.95 4.57 -4.65
N LEU A 28 5.02 4.35 -3.71
CA LEU A 28 4.19 5.41 -3.11
C LEU A 28 5.01 6.31 -2.19
N LEU A 29 5.94 5.72 -1.43
CA LEU A 29 6.82 6.44 -0.51
C LEU A 29 7.90 7.27 -1.23
N ASN A 30 8.15 7.02 -2.52
CA ASN A 30 9.12 7.75 -3.34
C ASN A 30 8.47 8.68 -4.39
N GLN A 31 7.20 9.02 -4.25
CA GLN A 31 6.53 9.97 -5.15
C GLN A 31 7.01 11.42 -4.95
N THR A 32 7.04 12.21 -6.03
CA THR A 32 7.35 13.66 -5.96
C THR A 32 6.36 14.42 -5.08
N ARG A 33 5.11 13.96 -5.02
CA ARG A 33 4.10 14.38 -4.05
C ARG A 33 3.67 13.15 -3.25
N LEU A 34 4.01 13.12 -1.97
CA LEU A 34 3.58 12.04 -1.09
C LEU A 34 2.05 12.04 -0.91
N PRO A 35 1.42 10.87 -0.84
CA PRO A 35 0.04 10.78 -0.41
C PRO A 35 -0.08 11.22 1.05
N ASP A 36 -1.20 11.84 1.38
CA ASP A 36 -1.53 12.25 2.74
C ASP A 36 -1.93 11.04 3.61
N GLU A 37 -2.38 9.97 2.96
CA GLU A 37 -2.84 8.74 3.58
C GLU A 37 -2.65 7.54 2.63
N ILE A 38 -2.19 6.42 3.17
CA ILE A 38 -2.18 5.12 2.48
C ILE A 38 -2.99 4.14 3.33
N VAL A 39 -4.05 3.58 2.75
CA VAL A 39 -4.91 2.60 3.40
C VAL A 39 -4.68 1.24 2.73
N ILE A 40 -4.18 0.28 3.51
CA ILE A 40 -4.02 -1.10 3.07
C ILE A 40 -5.17 -1.92 3.63
N VAL A 41 -5.91 -2.59 2.75
CA VAL A 41 -7.07 -3.43 3.11
C VAL A 41 -6.72 -4.89 2.89
N ALA A 42 -6.79 -5.69 3.95
CA ALA A 42 -6.75 -7.14 3.82
C ALA A 42 -8.11 -7.65 3.33
N ASP A 43 -8.20 -8.06 2.06
CA ASP A 43 -9.43 -8.56 1.43
C ASP A 43 -9.63 -10.07 1.66
N GLY A 44 -9.41 -10.52 2.90
CA GLY A 44 -9.43 -11.93 3.30
C GLY A 44 -8.07 -12.42 3.84
N PRO A 45 -7.75 -13.73 3.74
CA PRO A 45 -6.47 -14.25 4.24
C PRO A 45 -5.30 -13.56 3.54
N VAL A 46 -4.24 -13.27 4.29
CA VAL A 46 -3.03 -12.61 3.79
C VAL A 46 -1.86 -13.58 3.93
N PRO A 47 -0.85 -13.56 3.03
CA PRO A 47 0.34 -14.37 3.20
C PRO A 47 0.99 -14.09 4.56
N ALA A 48 1.37 -15.12 5.32
CA ALA A 48 1.98 -14.95 6.66
C ALA A 48 3.23 -14.05 6.66
N LYS A 49 3.93 -13.96 5.52
CA LYS A 49 5.08 -13.05 5.33
C LYS A 49 4.70 -11.56 5.33
N LEU A 50 3.44 -11.23 5.07
CA LEU A 50 2.87 -9.87 5.09
C LEU A 50 2.12 -9.57 6.40
N GLU A 51 1.83 -10.58 7.24
CA GLU A 51 1.21 -10.38 8.55
C GLU A 51 2.22 -9.94 9.63
N GLN A 52 3.53 -10.01 9.34
CA GLN A 52 4.62 -9.72 10.28
C GLN A 52 5.36 -8.40 9.99
N GLU A 53 4.87 -7.59 9.04
CA GLU A 53 5.42 -6.25 8.71
C GLU A 53 4.52 -5.14 9.24
#